data_AF-A0A1Q3DG68-F1
#
_entry.id   AF-A0A1Q3DG68-F1
#
_cell.length_a   1.000
_cell.length_b   1.000
_cell.length_c   1.000
_cell.angle_alpha   90.00
_cell.angle_beta   90.00
_cell.angle_gamma   90.00
#
_symmetry.space_group_name_H-M   'P 1'
#
loop_
_entity.id
_entity.type
_entity.pdbx_description
1 polymer ?
#
loop_
_entity_poly.entity_id
_entity_poly.type
_entity_poly.pdbx_seq_one_letter_code
_entity_poly.pdbx_strand_id
1 'polypeptide(L)'
;MEAIVSTRHLLMKFPTRFGVGEAMGDQQAARQCYKTVIMDKGKENVLPIANVELREDVEPECPQPVEDVIQVPLEEDNLERVFQVGSQLGEVEKGELITFLQNNRDVFA
;
A
#
# COMPACT_ATOMS: atom_id res chain seq x y z
N MET A 1 -20.54 11.74 -29.81
CA MET A 1 -21.32 10.93 -28.84
C MET A 1 -20.29 10.31 -27.92
N GLU A 2 -20.17 10.82 -26.70
CA GLU A 2 -18.99 10.58 -25.84
C GLU A 2 -19.42 9.90 -24.55
N ALA A 3 -18.65 8.89 -24.12
CA ALA A 3 -18.88 8.16 -22.89
C ALA A 3 -18.03 8.77 -21.77
N ILE A 4 -18.57 8.83 -20.56
CA ILE A 4 -17.89 9.34 -19.37
C ILE A 4 -17.48 8.14 -18.53
N VAL A 5 -16.19 8.02 -18.22
CA VAL A 5 -15.63 6.93 -17.43
C VAL A 5 -15.11 7.47 -16.10
N SER A 6 -15.53 6.85 -15.01
CA SER A 6 -14.97 7.06 -13.67
C SER A 6 -14.18 5.83 -13.27
N THR A 7 -12.85 5.90 -13.39
CA THR A 7 -11.94 4.83 -12.97
C THR A 7 -12.05 4.57 -11.46
N ARG A 8 -12.18 5.63 -10.65
CA ARG A 8 -12.35 5.56 -9.20
C ARG A 8 -13.57 4.73 -8.77
N HIS A 9 -14.66 4.81 -9.52
CA HIS A 9 -15.91 4.11 -9.23
C HIS A 9 -16.17 2.91 -10.15
N LEU A 10 -15.22 2.61 -11.05
CA LEU A 10 -15.35 1.60 -12.10
C LEU A 10 -16.69 1.70 -12.86
N LEU A 11 -17.15 2.92 -13.13
CA LEU A 11 -18.45 3.19 -13.74
C LEU A 11 -18.26 3.93 -15.05
N MET A 12 -18.87 3.43 -16.11
CA MET A 12 -18.96 4.08 -17.41
C MET A 12 -20.41 4.43 -17.70
N LYS A 13 -20.65 5.69 -18.07
CA LYS A 13 -21.94 6.17 -18.57
C LYS A 13 -21.81 6.49 -20.05
N PHE A 14 -22.69 5.95 -20.86
CA PHE A 14 -22.67 6.16 -22.31
C PHE A 14 -24.08 6.47 -22.82
N PRO A 15 -24.21 7.35 -23.81
CA PRO A 15 -25.50 7.67 -24.39
C PRO A 15 -26.05 6.48 -25.19
N THR A 16 -27.37 6.32 -25.19
CA THR A 16 -28.13 5.29 -25.90
C THR A 16 -29.32 5.94 -26.59
N ARG A 17 -29.96 5.23 -27.53
CA ARG A 17 -31.19 5.70 -28.20
C ARG A 17 -32.37 5.97 -27.24
N PHE A 18 -32.30 5.49 -26.00
CA PHE A 18 -33.36 5.62 -25.00
C PHE A 18 -32.94 6.41 -23.75
N GLY A 19 -31.78 7.07 -23.76
CA GLY A 19 -31.24 7.80 -22.60
C GLY A 19 -29.80 7.40 -22.29
N VAL A 20 -29.41 7.36 -21.03
CA VAL A 20 -28.04 7.02 -20.62
C VAL A 20 -27.98 5.57 -20.17
N GLY A 21 -27.08 4.79 -20.78
CA GLY A 21 -26.71 3.46 -20.35
C GLY A 21 -25.55 3.52 -19.35
N GLU A 22 -25.51 2.57 -18.43
CA GLU A 22 -24.47 2.45 -17.41
C GLU A 22 -23.83 1.07 -17.46
N ALA A 23 -22.51 1.01 -17.39
CA ALA A 23 -21.73 -0.21 -17.23
C ALA A 23 -20.88 -0.09 -15.97
N MET A 24 -21.09 -0.99 -15.02
CA MET A 24 -20.40 -1.02 -13.74
C MET A 24 -19.41 -2.18 -13.71
N GLY A 25 -18.18 -1.90 -13.31
CA GLY A 25 -17.14 -2.89 -13.10
C GLY A 25 -17.24 -3.54 -11.73
N ASP A 26 -16.67 -4.74 -11.62
CA ASP A 26 -16.57 -5.47 -10.35
C ASP A 26 -15.42 -4.92 -9.50
N GLN A 27 -15.78 -4.25 -8.40
CA GLN A 27 -14.81 -3.66 -7.48
C GLN A 27 -13.99 -4.71 -6.72
N GLN A 28 -14.56 -5.89 -6.45
CA GLN A 28 -13.85 -6.97 -5.78
C GLN A 28 -12.79 -7.56 -6.72
N ALA A 29 -13.18 -7.87 -7.97
CA ALA A 29 -12.24 -8.36 -8.97
C ALA A 29 -11.11 -7.34 -9.22
N ALA A 30 -11.42 -6.05 -9.34
CA ALA A 30 -10.42 -5.01 -9.52
C ALA A 30 -9.42 -4.92 -8.35
N ARG A 31 -9.90 -5.03 -7.10
CA ARG A 31 -9.03 -5.05 -5.92
C ARG A 31 -8.15 -6.30 -5.88
N GLN A 32 -8.69 -7.46 -6.24
CA GLN A 32 -7.92 -8.69 -6.34
C GLN A 32 -6.82 -8.56 -7.41
N CYS A 33 -7.15 -8.08 -8.61
CA CYS A 33 -6.16 -7.84 -9.66
C CYS A 33 -5.05 -6.89 -9.22
N TYR A 34 -5.39 -5.79 -8.55
CA TYR A 34 -4.39 -4.85 -8.02
C TYR A 34 -3.48 -5.52 -6.98
N LYS A 35 -4.07 -6.27 -6.04
CA LYS A 35 -3.34 -7.01 -5.02
C LYS A 35 -2.43 -8.07 -5.66
N THR A 36 -2.92 -8.83 -6.63
CA THR A 36 -2.13 -9.82 -7.37
C THR A 36 -0.97 -9.14 -8.07
N VAL A 37 -1.18 -8.08 -8.86
CA VAL A 37 -0.09 -7.39 -9.56
C VAL A 37 0.98 -6.85 -8.60
N ILE A 38 0.60 -6.35 -7.42
CA ILE A 38 1.56 -5.90 -6.40
C ILE A 38 2.29 -7.07 -5.74
N MET A 39 1.60 -8.16 -5.43
CA MET A 39 2.17 -9.32 -4.76
C MET A 39 2.99 -10.23 -5.69
N ASP A 40 2.68 -10.22 -6.98
CA ASP A 40 3.26 -11.09 -8.01
C ASP A 40 4.52 -10.49 -8.65
N LYS A 41 5.08 -9.41 -8.07
CA LYS A 41 6.41 -8.87 -8.42
C LYS A 41 7.56 -9.89 -8.30
N GLY A 42 7.30 -11.12 -7.87
CA GLY A 42 8.25 -12.24 -7.86
C GLY A 42 7.90 -13.42 -8.78
N LYS A 43 6.76 -13.44 -9.49
CA LYS A 43 6.42 -14.53 -10.41
C LYS A 43 5.82 -13.99 -11.70
N GLU A 44 6.53 -14.28 -12.76
CA GLU A 44 6.28 -14.00 -14.17
C GLU A 44 5.00 -14.68 -14.70
N ASN A 45 3.81 -14.37 -14.17
CA ASN A 45 2.54 -14.89 -14.72
C ASN A 45 1.37 -13.89 -14.56
N VAL A 46 1.54 -12.66 -15.05
CA VAL A 46 0.41 -11.72 -15.20
C VAL A 46 -0.23 -11.94 -16.57
N LEU A 47 -1.51 -12.32 -16.59
CA LEU A 47 -2.30 -12.41 -17.81
C LEU A 47 -2.27 -11.07 -18.57
N PRO A 48 -2.10 -11.06 -19.90
CA PRO A 48 -1.91 -9.82 -20.64
C PRO A 48 -3.24 -9.07 -20.73
N ILE A 49 -3.43 -8.06 -19.87
CA ILE A 49 -4.44 -7.02 -20.10
C ILE A 49 -3.82 -6.05 -21.11
N ALA A 50 -4.15 -6.26 -22.39
CA ALA A 50 -3.48 -5.66 -23.54
C ALA A 50 -3.43 -4.11 -23.60
N ASN A 51 -4.14 -3.40 -22.72
CA ASN A 51 -4.35 -1.94 -22.82
C ASN A 51 -3.99 -1.17 -21.54
N VAL A 52 -3.29 -1.79 -20.58
CA VAL A 52 -2.73 -1.03 -19.46
C VAL A 52 -1.25 -0.86 -19.73
N GLU A 53 -0.88 0.33 -20.20
CA GLU A 53 0.48 0.85 -19.99
C GLU A 53 0.64 1.00 -18.47
N LEU A 54 1.00 -0.12 -17.81
CA LEU A 54 1.55 -0.08 -16.47
C LEU A 54 2.77 0.81 -16.63
N ARG A 55 2.73 2.02 -16.03
CA ARG A 55 3.94 2.84 -15.96
C ARG A 55 5.01 1.93 -15.36
N GLU A 56 5.96 1.54 -16.19
CA GLU A 56 7.12 0.77 -15.78
C GLU A 56 7.75 1.50 -14.59
N ASP A 57 8.01 0.74 -13.54
CA ASP A 57 8.98 1.05 -12.51
C ASP A 57 8.91 2.45 -11.91
N VAL A 58 7.83 2.71 -11.20
CA VAL A 58 8.04 3.30 -9.89
C VAL A 58 7.76 2.15 -8.93
N GLU A 59 8.83 1.54 -8.39
CA GLU A 59 8.70 0.85 -7.10
C GLU A 59 7.81 1.74 -6.23
N PRO A 60 6.85 1.21 -5.45
CA PRO A 60 6.45 2.00 -4.29
C PRO A 60 7.77 2.25 -3.55
N GLU A 61 8.33 3.45 -3.70
CA GLU A 61 9.35 3.97 -2.81
C GLU A 61 8.66 3.93 -1.46
N CYS A 62 8.69 2.77 -0.81
CA CYS A 62 8.66 2.75 0.63
C CYS A 62 9.92 3.53 0.94
N PRO A 63 9.80 4.79 1.40
CA PRO A 63 10.97 5.62 1.60
C PRO A 63 11.84 4.83 2.56
N GLN A 64 12.98 4.34 2.06
CA GLN A 64 13.90 3.67 2.94
C GLN A 64 14.31 4.70 3.98
N PRO A 65 14.46 4.30 5.25
CA PRO A 65 15.01 5.19 6.26
C PRO A 65 16.27 5.86 5.70
N VAL A 66 16.26 7.20 5.67
CA VAL A 66 17.41 7.98 5.16
C VAL A 66 18.63 7.78 6.07
N GLU A 67 18.39 7.35 7.30
CA GLU A 67 19.36 7.00 8.32
C GLU A 67 19.27 5.52 8.69
N ASP A 68 20.38 4.97 9.21
CA ASP A 68 20.39 3.63 9.78
C ASP A 68 19.40 3.54 10.94
N VAL A 69 18.74 2.39 11.09
CA VAL A 69 17.77 2.14 12.15
C VAL A 69 18.23 1.03 13.09
N ILE A 70 17.84 1.16 14.35
CA ILE A 70 18.11 0.19 15.41
C ILE A 70 16.79 -0.51 15.75
N GLN A 71 16.84 -1.83 15.84
CA GLN A 71 15.71 -2.64 16.23
C GLN A 71 15.57 -2.68 17.74
N VAL A 72 14.39 -2.38 18.24
CA VAL A 72 14.08 -2.37 19.67
C VAL A 72 12.90 -3.32 19.92
N PRO A 73 13.04 -4.33 20.79
CA PRO A 73 11.94 -5.23 21.12
C PRO A 73 10.72 -4.47 21.66
N LEU A 74 9.56 -4.80 21.12
CA LEU A 74 8.28 -4.35 21.62
C LEU A 74 8.07 -4.86 23.05
N GLU A 75 8.43 -6.11 23.32
CA GLU A 75 8.29 -6.78 24.61
C GLU A 75 9.57 -7.54 24.95
N GLU A 76 9.98 -7.57 26.24
CA GLU A 76 11.20 -8.27 26.67
C GLU A 76 11.17 -9.77 26.35
N ASP A 77 9.98 -10.38 26.39
CA ASP A 77 9.76 -11.81 26.12
C ASP A 77 9.50 -12.13 24.64
N ASN A 78 9.39 -11.13 23.76
CA ASN A 78 9.08 -11.35 22.34
C ASN A 78 10.01 -10.57 21.40
N LEU A 79 11.05 -11.26 20.91
CA LEU A 79 12.01 -10.73 19.95
C LEU A 79 11.49 -10.70 18.51
N GLU A 80 10.32 -11.27 18.21
CA GLU A 80 9.74 -11.24 16.85
C GLU A 80 9.06 -9.90 16.56
N ARG A 81 8.62 -9.18 17.60
CA ARG A 81 7.97 -7.87 17.48
C ARG A 81 8.96 -6.78 17.84
N VAL A 82 9.37 -5.98 16.86
CA VAL A 82 10.36 -4.92 17.04
C VAL A 82 9.90 -3.59 16.45
N PHE A 83 10.28 -2.51 17.10
CA PHE A 83 10.27 -1.16 16.54
C PHE A 83 11.57 -0.86 15.82
N GLN A 84 11.52 -0.01 14.80
CA GLN A 84 12.69 0.56 14.15
C GLN A 84 12.82 2.01 14.58
N VAL A 85 13.91 2.35 15.25
CA VAL A 85 14.20 3.69 15.75
C VAL A 85 15.46 4.22 15.08
N GLY A 86 15.46 5.48 14.64
CA GLY A 86 16.61 6.14 14.04
C GLY A 86 17.88 6.04 14.89
N SER A 87 19.01 5.70 14.25
CA SER A 87 20.30 5.55 14.92
C SER A 87 20.92 6.87 15.37
N GLN A 88 20.56 7.99 14.73
CA GLN A 88 21.12 9.32 15.04
C GLN A 88 20.42 10.01 16.21
N LEU A 89 19.37 9.40 16.77
CA LEU A 89 18.65 9.94 17.92
C LEU A 89 19.56 9.99 19.15
N GLY A 90 19.55 11.12 19.88
CA GLY A 90 20.37 11.28 21.09
C GLY A 90 20.00 10.22 22.14
N GLU A 91 20.96 9.77 22.95
CA GLU A 91 20.75 8.66 23.89
C GLU A 91 19.56 8.89 24.85
N VAL A 92 19.39 10.13 25.32
CA VAL A 92 18.29 10.52 26.20
C VAL A 92 16.94 10.41 25.47
N GLU A 93 16.82 11.05 24.30
CA GLU A 93 15.60 11.06 23.48
C GLU A 93 15.23 9.65 23.02
N LYS A 94 16.23 8.83 22.71
CA LYS A 94 16.06 7.43 22.33
C LYS A 94 15.49 6.61 23.48
N GLY A 95 15.99 6.79 24.71
CA GLY A 95 15.44 6.14 25.89
C GLY A 95 13.99 6.53 26.16
N GLU A 96 13.68 7.82 26.05
CA GLU A 96 12.32 8.35 26.22
C GLU A 96 11.36 7.80 25.15
N LEU A 97 11.77 7.80 23.88
CA LEU A 97 10.97 7.30 22.77
C LEU A 97 10.69 5.79 22.89
N ILE A 98 11.71 4.99 23.23
CA ILE A 98 11.54 3.55 23.43
C ILE A 98 10.53 3.28 24.55
N THR A 99 10.67 3.97 25.68
CA THR A 99 9.76 3.84 26.82
C THR A 99 8.34 4.26 26.44
N PHE A 100 8.19 5.35 25.67
CA PHE A 100 6.89 5.81 25.18
C PHE A 100 6.22 4.78 24.27
N LEU A 101 6.94 4.24 23.29
CA LEU A 101 6.41 3.23 22.37
C LEU A 101 6.04 1.94 23.11
N GLN A 102 6.86 1.54 24.08
CA GLN A 102 6.58 0.38 24.94
C GLN A 102 5.43 0.61 25.92
N ASN A 103 5.07 1.83 26.26
CA ASN A 103 3.90 2.11 27.11
C ASN A 103 2.60 2.17 26.30
N ASN A 104 2.68 2.42 24.99
CA ASN A 104 1.53 2.59 24.09
C ASN A 104 1.46 1.50 23.01
N ARG A 105 1.86 0.27 23.36
CA ARG A 105 1.97 -0.86 22.42
C ARG A 105 0.64 -1.17 21.73
N ASP A 106 -0.46 -1.00 22.45
CA ASP A 106 -1.83 -1.20 21.97
C ASP A 106 -2.23 -0.25 20.83
N VAL A 107 -1.59 0.92 20.75
CA VAL A 107 -1.85 1.93 19.71
C VAL A 107 -0.96 1.74 18.48
N PHE A 108 0.28 1.30 18.69
CA PHE A 108 1.32 1.29 17.64
C PHE A 108 1.69 -0.11 17.09
N ALA A 109 1.25 -1.21 17.72
CA ALA A 109 1.59 -2.59 17.33
C ALA A 109 0.55 -3.30 16.45
#